data_AF-A0A2N5YNZ8-F1
#
_entry.id   AF-A0A2N5YNZ8-F1
#
_cell.length_a   1.000
_cell.length_b   1.000
_cell.length_c   1.000
_cell.angle_alpha   90.00
_cell.angle_beta   90.00
_cell.angle_gamma   90.00
#
_symmetry.space_group_name_H-M   'P 1'
#
loop_
_entity.id
_entity.type
_entity.pdbx_description
1 polymer ?
#
loop_
_entity_poly.entity_id
_entity_poly.type
_entity_poly.pdbx_seq_one_letter_code
_entity_poly.pdbx_strand_id
1 'polypeptide(L)'
;MLKIKEIRDQIKGEIIERYFPEANISLLRKDYSYLDILEEQILNDSAITYSNRVKQILETKEAEEDVFMRGGAFKRQIPKLYNYSCAITGMKVESVGNISLIDACHIVPFAESHNDTVSNGIALCPNMHRAFDRGLISIDENYRVLVSDIFIENYTSYSIHQFEGKEIHLPEISRYYPAQENLEKHRQRFNFG
;
A
#
# COMPACT_ATOMS: atom_id res chain seq x y z
N MET A 1 -20.06 3.20 -17.67
CA MET A 1 -20.34 4.46 -18.40
C MET A 1 -19.42 5.51 -17.79
N LEU A 2 -18.63 6.26 -18.58
CA LEU A 2 -17.42 7.07 -18.25
C LEU A 2 -16.06 6.32 -18.23
N LYS A 3 -15.68 5.75 -19.38
CA LYS A 3 -14.35 5.18 -19.62
C LYS A 3 -13.32 6.18 -20.18
N ILE A 4 -13.70 7.43 -20.47
CA ILE A 4 -12.85 8.42 -21.14
C ILE A 4 -12.47 9.51 -20.13
N LYS A 5 -11.16 9.69 -19.90
CA LYS A 5 -10.58 10.64 -18.94
C LYS A 5 -11.03 12.08 -19.21
N GLU A 6 -11.02 12.51 -20.46
CA GLU A 6 -11.43 13.87 -20.87
C GLU A 6 -12.88 14.19 -20.49
N ILE A 7 -13.82 13.25 -20.71
CA ILE A 7 -15.23 13.47 -20.36
C ILE A 7 -15.40 13.57 -18.83
N ARG A 8 -14.64 12.79 -18.07
CA ARG A 8 -14.65 12.85 -16.60
C ARG A 8 -14.12 14.21 -16.09
N ASP A 9 -13.07 14.70 -16.71
CA ASP A 9 -12.45 15.97 -16.35
C ASP A 9 -13.36 17.15 -16.71
N GLN A 10 -14.08 17.08 -17.84
CA GLN A 10 -15.12 18.06 -18.20
C GLN A 10 -16.28 18.08 -17.20
N ILE A 11 -16.85 16.92 -16.86
CA ILE A 11 -17.96 16.83 -15.90
C ILE A 11 -17.53 17.32 -14.51
N LYS A 12 -16.31 17.01 -14.08
CA LYS A 12 -15.76 17.55 -12.83
C LYS A 12 -15.71 19.08 -12.87
N GLY A 13 -15.18 19.66 -13.94
CA GLY A 13 -15.14 21.12 -14.12
C GLY A 13 -16.52 21.77 -13.96
N GLU A 14 -17.53 21.24 -14.65
CA GLU A 14 -18.91 21.72 -14.58
C GLU A 14 -19.53 21.62 -13.18
N ILE A 15 -19.30 20.51 -12.46
CA ILE A 15 -19.79 20.33 -11.08
C ILE A 15 -19.13 21.35 -10.15
N ILE A 16 -17.83 21.57 -10.29
CA ILE A 16 -17.07 22.49 -9.43
C ILE A 16 -17.51 23.93 -9.68
N GLU A 17 -17.60 24.37 -10.94
CA GLU A 17 -18.07 25.71 -11.27
C GLU A 17 -19.48 25.97 -10.76
N ARG A 18 -20.37 24.97 -10.83
CA ARG A 18 -21.78 25.16 -10.50
C ARG A 18 -22.09 25.05 -9.01
N TYR A 19 -21.42 24.16 -8.28
CA TYR A 19 -21.74 23.86 -6.89
C TYR A 19 -20.69 24.36 -5.90
N PHE A 20 -19.48 24.67 -6.38
CA PHE A 20 -18.37 25.17 -5.57
C PHE A 20 -17.70 26.37 -6.26
N PRO A 21 -18.43 27.45 -6.56
CA PRO A 21 -17.93 28.57 -7.37
C PRO A 21 -16.74 29.32 -6.74
N GLU A 22 -16.52 29.17 -5.43
CA GLU A 22 -15.33 29.70 -4.74
C GLU A 22 -14.18 28.70 -4.62
N ALA A 23 -14.38 27.43 -5.02
CA ALA A 23 -13.29 26.47 -5.09
C ALA A 23 -12.38 26.84 -6.26
N ASN A 24 -11.12 27.16 -5.94
CA ASN A 24 -10.14 27.52 -6.95
C ASN A 24 -9.91 26.30 -7.87
N ILE A 25 -10.41 26.31 -9.11
CA ILE A 25 -10.29 25.19 -10.08
C ILE A 25 -8.82 24.81 -10.34
N SER A 26 -7.89 25.74 -10.09
CA SER A 26 -6.45 25.51 -10.04
C SER A 26 -6.03 24.48 -8.97
N LEU A 27 -6.73 24.38 -7.83
CA LEU A 27 -6.47 23.42 -6.74
C LEU A 27 -6.76 21.98 -7.19
N LEU A 28 -7.81 21.75 -7.98
CA LEU A 28 -8.18 20.40 -8.42
C LEU A 28 -7.29 19.83 -9.54
N ARG A 29 -6.74 20.68 -10.41
CA ARG A 29 -5.63 20.29 -11.30
C ARG A 29 -4.33 20.06 -10.51
N LYS A 30 -4.12 20.83 -9.44
CA LYS A 30 -3.03 20.63 -8.48
C LYS A 30 -3.16 19.29 -7.76
N ASP A 31 -4.35 18.83 -7.40
CA ASP A 31 -4.53 17.58 -6.63
C ASP A 31 -4.08 16.34 -7.41
N TYR A 32 -4.35 16.28 -8.72
CA TYR A 32 -3.78 15.22 -9.57
C TYR A 32 -2.27 15.37 -9.72
N SER A 33 -1.77 16.59 -9.95
CA SER A 33 -0.33 16.84 -9.98
C SER A 33 0.36 16.50 -8.66
N TYR A 34 -0.31 16.71 -7.52
CA TYR A 34 0.22 16.44 -6.20
C TYR A 34 0.24 14.95 -5.91
N LEU A 35 -0.85 14.25 -6.22
CA LEU A 35 -0.90 12.79 -6.14
C LEU A 35 0.17 12.13 -7.00
N ASP A 36 0.47 12.66 -8.18
CA ASP A 36 1.55 12.18 -9.05
C ASP A 36 2.92 12.41 -8.39
N ILE A 37 3.13 13.58 -7.77
CA ILE A 37 4.35 13.86 -6.98
C ILE A 37 4.49 12.91 -5.79
N LEU A 38 3.39 12.59 -5.09
CA LEU A 38 3.41 11.64 -3.98
C LEU A 38 3.72 10.21 -4.45
N GLU A 39 3.14 9.78 -5.58
CA GLU A 39 3.47 8.48 -6.18
C GLU A 39 4.95 8.41 -6.58
N GLU A 40 5.48 9.46 -7.20
CA GLU A 40 6.91 9.59 -7.53
C GLU A 40 7.79 9.46 -6.27
N GLN A 41 7.44 10.15 -5.18
CA GLN A 41 8.15 10.05 -3.90
C GLN A 41 8.11 8.62 -3.34
N ILE A 42 6.93 7.99 -3.32
CA ILE A 42 6.75 6.61 -2.83
C ILE A 42 7.62 5.62 -3.62
N LEU A 43 7.71 5.80 -4.94
CA LEU A 43 8.45 4.93 -5.85
C LEU A 43 9.98 5.12 -5.79
N ASN A 44 10.43 6.37 -5.63
CA ASN A 44 11.82 6.73 -5.93
C ASN A 44 12.61 7.22 -4.71
N ASP A 45 11.96 7.66 -3.63
CA ASP A 45 12.69 8.09 -2.44
C ASP A 45 13.31 6.91 -1.69
N SER A 46 14.44 7.19 -1.03
CA SER A 46 14.93 6.32 0.03
C SER A 46 14.01 6.42 1.26
N ALA A 47 13.92 5.34 2.04
CA ALA A 47 13.15 5.32 3.29
C ALA A 47 13.54 6.48 4.23
N ILE A 48 14.84 6.79 4.35
CA ILE A 48 15.34 7.86 5.20
C ILE A 48 14.87 9.24 4.70
N THR A 49 14.98 9.49 3.39
CA THR A 49 14.54 10.74 2.77
C THR A 49 13.04 10.95 2.97
N TYR A 50 12.24 9.91 2.71
CA TYR A 50 10.79 9.97 2.86
C TYR A 50 10.39 10.23 4.30
N SER A 51 10.89 9.43 5.26
CA SER A 51 10.56 9.57 6.67
C SER A 51 10.97 10.94 7.25
N ASN A 52 12.12 11.48 6.86
CA ASN A 52 12.55 12.81 7.32
C ASN A 52 11.61 13.91 6.80
N ARG A 53 11.17 13.81 5.54
CA ARG A 53 10.21 14.75 4.99
C ARG A 53 8.87 14.68 5.72
N VAL A 54 8.35 13.48 5.95
CA VAL A 54 7.10 13.29 6.70
C VAL A 54 7.21 13.86 8.11
N LYS A 55 8.32 13.64 8.82
CA LYS A 55 8.56 14.21 10.16
C LYS A 55 8.51 15.73 10.16
N GLN A 56 9.10 16.39 9.16
CA GLN A 56 9.02 17.85 9.03
C GLN A 56 7.58 18.32 8.80
N ILE A 57 6.82 17.58 7.98
CA ILE A 57 5.41 17.89 7.69
C ILE A 57 4.54 17.74 8.94
N LEU A 58 4.83 16.76 9.80
CA LEU A 58 4.10 16.57 11.06
C LEU A 58 4.21 17.75 12.02
N GLU A 59 5.20 18.64 11.86
CA GLU A 59 5.35 19.86 12.65
C GLU A 59 4.53 21.03 12.10
N THR A 60 3.85 20.84 10.97
CA THR A 60 3.07 21.88 10.29
C THR A 60 1.57 21.79 10.62
N LYS A 61 0.83 22.85 10.31
CA LYS A 61 -0.64 22.89 10.47
C LYS A 61 -1.39 22.01 9.46
N GLU A 62 -0.74 21.60 8.38
CA GLU A 62 -1.32 20.82 7.28
C GLU A 62 -1.02 19.31 7.39
N ALA A 63 -0.41 18.89 8.51
CA ALA A 63 0.06 17.52 8.73
C ALA A 63 -1.01 16.45 8.48
N GLU A 64 -2.22 16.65 8.99
CA GLU A 64 -3.30 15.65 8.88
C GLU A 64 -3.73 15.42 7.43
N GLU A 65 -3.89 16.49 6.66
CA GLU A 65 -4.28 16.45 5.25
C GLU A 65 -3.18 15.78 4.40
N ASP A 66 -1.93 16.16 4.62
CA ASP A 66 -0.80 15.61 3.87
C ASP A 66 -0.61 14.10 4.15
N VAL A 67 -0.67 13.70 5.42
CA VAL A 67 -0.59 12.28 5.82
C VAL A 67 -1.75 11.49 5.23
N PHE A 68 -2.97 12.05 5.21
CA PHE A 68 -4.11 11.41 4.58
C PHE A 68 -3.89 11.18 3.08
N MET A 69 -3.38 12.18 2.37
CA MET A 69 -3.11 12.09 0.93
C MET A 69 -1.98 11.11 0.60
N ARG A 70 -0.90 11.09 1.40
CA ARG A 70 0.18 10.10 1.30
C ARG A 70 -0.30 8.68 1.52
N GLY A 71 -1.09 8.46 2.57
CA GLY A 71 -1.70 7.15 2.82
C GLY A 71 -2.61 6.71 1.68
N GLY A 72 -3.34 7.64 1.05
CA GLY A 72 -4.13 7.37 -0.16
C GLY A 72 -3.27 7.00 -1.37
N ALA A 73 -2.16 7.70 -1.60
CA ALA A 73 -1.21 7.41 -2.67
C ALA A 73 -0.54 6.03 -2.46
N PHE A 74 -0.12 5.70 -1.23
CA PHE A 74 0.43 4.39 -0.87
C PHE A 74 -0.55 3.25 -1.15
N LYS A 75 -1.79 3.38 -0.66
CA LYS A 75 -2.87 2.41 -0.88
C LYS A 75 -3.18 2.18 -2.36
N ARG A 76 -2.94 3.18 -3.20
CA ARG A 76 -3.09 3.07 -4.64
C ARG A 76 -1.86 2.47 -5.32
N GLN A 77 -0.66 2.81 -4.85
CA GLN A 77 0.58 2.48 -5.52
C GLN A 77 1.05 1.05 -5.27
N ILE A 78 0.99 0.56 -4.03
CA ILE A 78 1.47 -0.79 -3.71
C ILE A 78 0.72 -1.87 -4.51
N PRO A 79 -0.63 -1.94 -4.54
CA PRO A 79 -1.31 -2.98 -5.31
C PRO A 79 -0.99 -2.94 -6.81
N LYS A 80 -0.81 -1.76 -7.40
CA LYS A 80 -0.40 -1.62 -8.81
C LYS A 80 0.90 -2.37 -9.11
N LEU A 81 1.89 -2.29 -8.23
CA LEU A 81 3.21 -2.92 -8.41
C LEU A 81 3.15 -4.45 -8.42
N TYR A 82 2.10 -5.02 -7.82
CA TYR A 82 1.82 -6.46 -7.79
C TYR A 82 0.74 -6.85 -8.80
N ASN A 83 0.45 -5.99 -9.78
CA ASN A 83 -0.64 -6.18 -10.76
C ASN A 83 -1.98 -6.51 -10.07
N TYR A 84 -2.26 -5.86 -8.94
CA TYR A 84 -3.42 -6.06 -8.06
C TYR A 84 -3.66 -7.53 -7.72
N SER A 85 -2.58 -8.27 -7.48
CA SER A 85 -2.61 -9.63 -6.95
C SER A 85 -2.06 -9.66 -5.53
N CYS A 86 -2.61 -10.53 -4.69
CA CYS A 86 -2.04 -10.79 -3.37
C CYS A 86 -0.68 -11.47 -3.53
N ALA A 87 0.35 -10.92 -2.87
CA ALA A 87 1.71 -11.44 -2.88
C ALA A 87 1.78 -12.90 -2.41
N ILE A 88 0.94 -13.30 -1.44
CA ILE A 88 0.98 -14.65 -0.85
C ILE A 88 0.09 -15.64 -1.62
N THR A 89 -1.17 -15.26 -1.86
CA THR A 89 -2.17 -16.20 -2.37
C THR A 89 -2.30 -16.20 -3.89
N GLY A 90 -1.76 -15.18 -4.56
CA GLY A 90 -2.00 -14.92 -5.98
C GLY A 90 -3.43 -14.45 -6.29
N MET A 91 -4.31 -14.30 -5.27
CA MET A 91 -5.68 -13.85 -5.45
C MET A 91 -5.69 -12.49 -6.18
N LYS A 92 -6.48 -12.41 -7.25
CA LYS A 92 -6.72 -11.19 -8.01
C LYS A 92 -8.22 -11.07 -8.27
N VAL A 93 -8.83 -10.04 -7.68
CA VAL A 93 -10.24 -9.74 -7.88
C VAL A 93 -10.36 -8.26 -8.18
N GLU A 94 -10.62 -7.96 -9.45
CA GLU A 94 -10.81 -6.60 -9.96
C GLU A 94 -12.18 -6.46 -10.62
N SER A 95 -12.83 -5.33 -10.40
CA SER A 95 -14.08 -4.94 -11.06
C SER A 95 -13.82 -3.95 -12.19
N VAL A 96 -14.74 -3.88 -13.14
CA VAL A 96 -14.80 -2.88 -14.23
C VAL A 96 -14.82 -1.42 -13.70
N GLY A 97 -15.04 -1.21 -12.40
CA GLY A 97 -15.04 0.08 -11.71
C GLY A 97 -13.80 0.43 -10.88
N ASN A 98 -12.62 -0.18 -11.13
CA ASN A 98 -11.38 0.02 -10.35
C ASN A 98 -11.47 -0.40 -8.87
N ILE A 99 -12.39 -1.30 -8.54
CA ILE A 99 -12.44 -1.91 -7.20
C ILE A 99 -11.51 -3.12 -7.22
N SER A 100 -10.60 -3.18 -6.27
CA SER A 100 -9.71 -4.32 -6.04
C SER A 100 -9.93 -4.84 -4.62
N LEU A 101 -9.86 -6.16 -4.43
CA LEU A 101 -9.81 -6.79 -3.10
C LEU A 101 -8.38 -6.91 -2.57
N ILE A 102 -7.43 -6.12 -3.08
CA ILE A 102 -6.04 -6.12 -2.65
C ILE A 102 -5.71 -4.81 -1.94
N ASP A 103 -5.24 -4.95 -0.72
CA ASP A 103 -4.81 -3.86 0.13
C ASP A 103 -3.30 -3.61 -0.01
N ALA A 104 -2.89 -2.37 0.23
CA ALA A 104 -1.51 -2.07 0.59
C ALA A 104 -1.34 -2.31 2.09
N CYS A 105 -0.47 -3.26 2.45
CA CYS A 105 -0.09 -3.54 3.82
C CYS A 105 1.30 -2.92 4.08
N HIS A 106 1.41 -2.18 5.18
CA HIS A 106 2.71 -1.72 5.67
C HIS A 106 3.42 -2.86 6.37
N ILE A 107 4.71 -3.06 6.05
CA ILE A 107 5.52 -4.08 6.72
C ILE A 107 5.88 -3.62 8.14
N VAL A 108 6.41 -2.40 8.25
CA VAL A 108 6.60 -1.70 9.52
C VAL A 108 5.52 -0.63 9.62
N PRO A 109 4.74 -0.58 10.72
CA PRO A 109 3.64 0.37 10.86
C PRO A 109 4.06 1.81 10.56
N PHE A 110 3.23 2.54 9.82
CA PHE A 110 3.49 3.93 9.46
C PHE A 110 3.70 4.82 10.69
N ALA A 111 2.92 4.60 11.77
CA ALA A 111 3.05 5.35 13.02
C ALA A 111 4.44 5.24 13.67
N GLU A 112 5.21 4.20 13.33
CA GLU A 112 6.56 3.98 13.84
C GLU A 112 7.61 4.44 12.82
N SER A 113 7.44 4.06 11.55
CA SER A 113 8.45 4.26 10.50
C SER A 113 8.35 5.62 9.80
N HIS A 114 7.15 6.21 9.74
CA HIS A 114 6.80 7.34 8.87
C HIS A 114 7.17 7.08 7.40
N ASN A 115 7.14 5.81 6.99
CA ASN A 115 7.66 5.36 5.71
C ASN A 115 6.56 4.73 4.85
N ASP A 116 6.17 5.42 3.77
CA ASP A 116 5.30 4.87 2.73
C ASP A 116 6.07 4.53 1.44
N THR A 117 7.40 4.42 1.48
CA THR A 117 8.12 3.98 0.27
C THR A 117 7.75 2.54 -0.08
N VAL A 118 7.87 2.19 -1.35
CA VAL A 118 7.59 0.84 -1.88
C VAL A 118 8.27 -0.28 -1.10
N SER A 119 9.47 -0.04 -0.57
CA SER A 119 10.22 -1.00 0.24
C SER A 119 9.57 -1.35 1.58
N ASN A 120 8.60 -0.57 2.05
CA ASN A 120 7.82 -0.84 3.26
C ASN A 120 6.38 -1.31 2.96
N GLY A 121 6.07 -1.63 1.70
CA GLY A 121 4.75 -2.05 1.27
C GLY A 121 4.74 -3.47 0.69
N ILE A 122 3.67 -4.21 0.98
CA ILE A 122 3.35 -5.49 0.36
C ILE A 122 1.86 -5.53 0.00
N ALA A 123 1.52 -6.04 -1.19
CA ALA A 123 0.14 -6.14 -1.63
C ALA A 123 -0.50 -7.43 -1.10
N LEU A 124 -1.51 -7.35 -0.24
CA LEU A 124 -2.14 -8.51 0.40
C LEU A 124 -3.65 -8.49 0.25
N CYS A 125 -4.27 -9.67 0.16
CA CYS A 125 -5.72 -9.76 0.33
C CYS A 125 -6.10 -9.52 1.81
N PRO A 126 -7.34 -9.08 2.11
CA PRO A 126 -7.75 -8.71 3.47
C PRO A 126 -7.45 -9.75 4.55
N ASN A 127 -7.59 -11.03 4.22
CA ASN A 127 -7.29 -12.12 5.16
C ASN A 127 -5.79 -12.20 5.46
N MET A 128 -4.94 -12.17 4.42
CA MET A 128 -3.49 -12.23 4.61
C MET A 128 -2.94 -10.94 5.23
N HIS A 129 -3.51 -9.79 4.87
CA HIS A 129 -3.18 -8.50 5.50
C HIS A 129 -3.43 -8.59 7.01
N ARG A 130 -4.61 -9.07 7.43
CA ARG A 130 -4.92 -9.25 8.85
C ARG A 130 -4.04 -10.29 9.53
N ALA A 131 -3.73 -11.39 8.85
CA ALA A 131 -2.84 -12.42 9.39
C ALA A 131 -1.43 -11.86 9.64
N PHE A 132 -0.91 -11.06 8.70
CA PHE A 132 0.39 -10.41 8.78
C PHE A 132 0.43 -9.39 9.93
N ASP A 133 -0.51 -8.45 9.97
CA ASP A 133 -0.62 -7.42 11.03
C ASP A 133 -0.74 -8.00 12.45
N ARG A 134 -1.18 -9.26 12.56
CA ARG A 134 -1.40 -9.96 13.84
C ARG A 134 -0.29 -10.97 14.17
N GLY A 135 0.75 -11.05 13.35
CA GLY A 135 1.86 -11.99 13.57
C GLY A 135 1.48 -13.45 13.41
N LEU A 136 0.41 -13.76 12.67
CA LEU A 136 0.08 -15.15 12.32
C LEU A 136 0.97 -15.66 11.19
N ILE A 137 1.50 -14.74 10.38
CA ILE A 137 2.44 -15.01 9.30
C ILE A 137 3.54 -13.95 9.28
N SER A 138 4.68 -14.29 8.70
CA SER A 138 5.75 -13.36 8.35
C SER A 138 6.42 -13.80 7.05
N ILE A 139 7.47 -13.09 6.61
CA ILE A 139 8.25 -13.43 5.40
C ILE A 139 9.73 -13.53 5.77
N ASP A 140 10.42 -14.57 5.28
CA ASP A 140 11.84 -14.84 5.54
C ASP A 140 12.81 -14.08 4.59
N GLU A 141 14.11 -14.31 4.75
CA GLU A 141 15.18 -13.69 3.96
C GLU A 141 15.18 -14.11 2.48
N ASN A 142 14.50 -15.20 2.16
CA ASN A 142 14.32 -15.73 0.80
C ASN A 142 12.92 -15.42 0.24
N TYR A 143 12.18 -14.49 0.87
CA TYR A 143 10.83 -14.12 0.51
C TYR A 143 9.82 -15.28 0.58
N ARG A 144 10.00 -16.21 1.51
CA ARG A 144 9.05 -17.31 1.78
C ARG A 144 8.16 -17.00 2.98
N VAL A 145 6.93 -17.47 2.93
CA VAL A 145 5.97 -17.30 4.01
C VAL A 145 6.35 -18.17 5.20
N LEU A 146 6.43 -17.54 6.37
CA LEU A 146 6.51 -18.18 7.67
C LEU A 146 5.13 -18.19 8.29
N VAL A 147 4.73 -19.27 8.95
CA VAL A 147 3.45 -19.40 9.66
C VAL A 147 3.71 -19.62 11.14
N SER A 148 2.95 -18.96 12.00
CA SER A 148 3.12 -19.06 13.45
C SER A 148 2.40 -20.29 14.01
N ASP A 149 3.02 -20.97 14.98
CA ASP A 149 2.41 -22.08 15.71
C ASP A 149 1.40 -21.65 16.80
N ILE A 150 1.14 -20.34 16.95
CA ILE A 150 0.30 -19.80 18.03
C ILE A 150 -1.20 -19.95 17.80
N PHE A 151 -1.63 -20.48 16.66
CA PHE A 151 -3.04 -20.63 16.31
C PHE A 151 -3.35 -22.02 15.77
N ILE A 152 -4.64 -22.39 15.87
CA ILE A 152 -5.18 -23.62 15.31
C ILE A 152 -6.15 -23.22 14.20
N GLU A 153 -6.14 -23.95 13.10
CA GLU A 153 -7.09 -23.75 12.00
C GLU A 153 -7.66 -25.06 11.48
N ASN A 154 -8.76 -24.94 10.74
CA ASN A 154 -9.33 -26.08 10.01
C ASN A 154 -8.55 -26.32 8.73
N TYR A 155 -8.26 -27.57 8.40
CA TYR A 155 -7.63 -27.98 7.15
C TYR A 155 -8.62 -27.89 5.99
N THR A 156 -8.57 -26.79 5.23
CA THR A 156 -9.44 -26.48 4.10
C THR A 156 -8.66 -25.73 3.02
N SER A 157 -9.29 -25.42 1.89
CA SER A 157 -8.70 -24.53 0.87
C SER A 157 -8.44 -23.11 1.36
N TYR A 158 -8.91 -22.73 2.55
CA TYR A 158 -8.67 -21.41 3.16
C TYR A 158 -7.58 -21.43 4.24
N SER A 159 -6.95 -22.58 4.50
CA SER A 159 -5.91 -22.71 5.52
C SER A 159 -4.71 -21.81 5.23
N ILE A 160 -4.16 -21.18 6.25
CA ILE A 160 -2.94 -20.36 6.16
C ILE A 160 -1.71 -21.26 5.99
N HIS A 161 -1.64 -22.40 6.68
CA HIS A 161 -0.51 -23.34 6.60
C HIS A 161 -0.24 -23.86 5.19
N GLN A 162 -1.22 -23.80 4.27
CA GLN A 162 -0.98 -24.15 2.88
C GLN A 162 0.04 -23.24 2.18
N PHE A 163 0.32 -22.06 2.74
CA PHE A 163 1.28 -21.09 2.21
C PHE A 163 2.66 -21.21 2.86
N GLU A 164 2.81 -21.98 3.94
CA GLU A 164 4.07 -22.14 4.64
C GLU A 164 5.21 -22.59 3.71
N GLY A 165 6.34 -21.88 3.78
CA GLY A 165 7.53 -22.12 2.96
C GLY A 165 7.38 -21.74 1.47
N LYS A 166 6.21 -21.29 1.00
CA LYS A 166 6.04 -20.82 -0.38
C LYS A 166 6.64 -19.44 -0.56
N GLU A 167 7.34 -19.25 -1.67
CA GLU A 167 7.83 -17.94 -2.09
C GLU A 167 6.66 -17.03 -2.47
N ILE A 168 6.69 -15.78 -2.01
CA ILE A 168 5.68 -14.79 -2.38
C ILE A 168 5.93 -14.28 -3.80
N HIS A 169 4.86 -13.86 -4.45
CA HIS A 169 4.95 -13.07 -5.66
C HIS A 169 5.55 -11.71 -5.33
N LEU A 170 6.64 -11.37 -6.01
CA LEU A 170 7.32 -10.08 -5.91
C LEU A 170 6.93 -9.19 -7.09
N PRO A 171 7.11 -7.85 -6.98
CA PRO A 171 6.95 -6.94 -8.12
C PRO A 171 7.84 -7.34 -9.30
N GLU A 172 7.55 -6.87 -10.51
CA GLU A 172 8.40 -7.19 -11.68
C GLU A 172 9.81 -6.55 -11.60
N ILE A 173 9.92 -5.43 -10.87
CA ILE A 173 11.16 -4.66 -10.76
C ILE A 173 11.74 -4.85 -9.35
N SER A 174 12.96 -5.38 -9.28
CA SER A 174 13.65 -5.72 -8.03
C SER A 174 13.78 -4.58 -7.02
N ARG A 175 13.95 -3.34 -7.49
CA ARG A 175 14.04 -2.16 -6.62
C ARG A 175 12.75 -1.86 -5.83
N TYR A 176 11.63 -2.46 -6.24
CA TYR A 176 10.34 -2.31 -5.58
C TYR A 176 10.03 -3.45 -4.60
N TYR A 177 10.97 -4.36 -4.40
CA TYR A 177 10.77 -5.44 -3.45
C TYR A 177 10.65 -4.89 -2.02
N PRO A 178 9.86 -5.56 -1.16
CA PRO A 178 9.94 -5.38 0.28
C PRO A 178 11.39 -5.40 0.74
N ALA A 179 11.85 -4.36 1.44
CA ALA A 179 13.21 -4.36 1.98
C ALA A 179 13.34 -5.42 3.07
N GLN A 180 14.45 -6.17 3.03
CA GLN A 180 14.72 -7.23 3.99
C GLN A 180 14.82 -6.70 5.42
N GLU A 181 15.32 -5.47 5.61
CA GLU A 181 15.37 -4.81 6.91
C GLU A 181 13.97 -4.53 7.49
N ASN A 182 12.96 -4.28 6.65
CA ASN A 182 11.58 -4.10 7.10
C ASN A 182 10.96 -5.44 7.47
N LEU A 183 11.18 -6.48 6.65
CA LEU A 183 10.72 -7.84 6.94
C LEU A 183 11.35 -8.39 8.22
N GLU A 184 12.64 -8.15 8.44
CA GLU A 184 13.34 -8.52 9.67
C GLU A 184 12.72 -7.83 10.90
N LYS A 185 12.44 -6.53 10.84
CA LYS A 185 11.73 -5.83 11.92
C LYS A 185 10.36 -6.44 12.21
N HIS A 186 9.63 -6.83 11.17
CA HIS A 186 8.35 -7.51 11.33
C HIS A 186 8.53 -8.88 12.00
N ARG A 187 9.51 -9.69 11.57
CA ARG A 187 9.86 -10.97 12.21
C ARG A 187 10.21 -10.78 13.69
N GLN A 188 11.06 -9.82 14.00
CA GLN A 188 11.46 -9.50 15.37
C GLN A 188 10.28 -9.04 16.24
N ARG A 189 9.38 -8.22 15.70
CA ARG A 189 8.17 -7.73 16.41
C ARG A 189 7.27 -8.88 16.88
N PHE A 190 7.17 -9.94 16.09
CA PHE A 190 6.28 -11.08 16.34
C PHE A 190 7.03 -12.37 16.68
N ASN A 191 8.33 -12.27 16.98
CA ASN A 191 9.17 -13.38 17.41
C ASN A 191 9.23 -14.57 16.42
N PHE A 192 9.20 -14.27 15.11
CA PHE A 192 9.58 -15.24 14.09
C PHE A 192 11.11 -15.36 14.08
N GLY A 193 11.61 -16.56 14.36
CA GLY A 193 13.05 -16.88 14.40
C GLY A 193 13.67 -16.95 13.02
#